data_AF-A0A661KMS9-F1
#
_entry.id   AF-A0A661KMS9-F1
#
_cell.length_a   1.000
_cell.length_b   1.000
_cell.length_c   1.000
_cell.angle_alpha   90.00
_cell.angle_beta   90.00
_cell.angle_gamma   90.00
#
_symmetry.space_group_name_H-M   'P 1'
#
loop_
_entity.id
_entity.type
_entity.pdbx_description
1 polymer ?
#
loop_
_entity_poly.entity_id
_entity_poly.type
_entity_poly.pdbx_seq_one_letter_code
_entity_poly.pdbx_strand_id
1 'polypeptide(L)'
;MFKLVTKLTPRGDQQKAINLLTQGIKKGLRHQVLLGVTGSGKTFTIANVIANVQRPTLVIAPNKTLAAQLYSELKKFFPYNAVEYFVSYYDYYQPEAYIPQTDTYIQK
;
A
#
# COMPACT_ATOMS: atom_id res chain seq x y z
N MET A 1 -0.64 17.47 7.00
CA MET A 1 -1.90 17.29 6.25
C MET A 1 -1.61 16.66 4.90
N PHE A 2 -2.27 15.56 4.53
CA PHE A 2 -2.18 14.93 3.20
C PHE A 2 -2.97 15.73 2.16
N LYS A 3 -2.32 16.09 1.05
CA LYS A 3 -2.89 16.86 -0.05
C LYS A 3 -2.93 16.01 -1.31
N LEU A 4 -4.11 15.47 -1.61
CA LEU A 4 -4.35 14.70 -2.83
C LEU A 4 -4.35 15.64 -4.04
N VAL A 5 -3.48 15.38 -5.01
CA VAL A 5 -3.37 16.12 -6.27
C VAL A 5 -3.69 15.16 -7.40
N THR A 6 -4.75 15.47 -8.16
CA THR A 6 -5.19 14.63 -9.27
C THR A 6 -6.10 15.43 -10.20
N LYS A 7 -6.16 15.02 -11.47
CA LYS A 7 -7.21 15.45 -12.42
C LYS A 7 -8.39 14.47 -12.44
N LEU A 8 -8.25 13.32 -11.79
CA LEU A 8 -9.27 12.28 -11.72
C LEU A 8 -10.32 12.65 -10.69
N THR A 9 -11.58 12.39 -11.01
CA THR A 9 -12.69 12.41 -10.05
C THR A 9 -13.13 10.98 -9.75
N PRO A 10 -13.52 10.65 -8.50
CA PRO A 10 -14.07 9.33 -8.20
C PRO A 10 -15.29 9.04 -9.09
N ARG A 11 -15.34 7.84 -9.67
CA ARG A 11 -16.43 7.40 -10.56
C ARG A 11 -17.00 6.05 -10.13
N GLY A 12 -18.26 5.80 -10.49
CA GLY A 12 -18.96 4.56 -10.15
C GLY A 12 -18.94 4.29 -8.64
N ASP A 13 -18.63 3.05 -8.26
CA ASP A 13 -18.63 2.62 -6.86
C ASP A 13 -17.51 3.22 -6.01
N GLN A 14 -16.52 3.91 -6.61
CA GLN A 14 -15.40 4.49 -5.87
C GLN A 14 -15.91 5.49 -4.83
N GLN A 15 -16.87 6.34 -5.17
CA GLN A 15 -17.36 7.37 -4.24
C GLN A 15 -17.99 6.74 -2.99
N LYS A 16 -18.80 5.70 -3.19
CA LYS A 16 -19.43 4.95 -2.10
C LYS A 16 -18.38 4.24 -1.24
N ALA A 17 -17.41 3.58 -1.87
CA ALA A 17 -16.34 2.89 -1.17
C ALA A 17 -15.47 3.84 -0.33
N ILE A 18 -15.08 4.99 -0.89
CA ILE A 18 -14.33 6.04 -0.18
C ILE A 18 -15.09 6.50 1.06
N ASN A 19 -16.39 6.78 0.92
CA ASN A 19 -17.21 7.27 2.01
C ASN A 19 -17.35 6.23 3.13
N LEU A 20 -17.67 4.99 2.79
CA LEU A 20 -17.83 3.90 3.77
C LEU A 20 -16.53 3.64 4.54
N LEU A 21 -15.41 3.52 3.83
CA LEU A 21 -14.09 3.28 4.46
C LEU A 21 -13.67 4.45 5.37
N THR A 22 -13.85 5.69 4.89
CA THR A 22 -13.55 6.90 5.65
C THR A 22 -14.37 6.95 6.94
N GLN A 23 -15.68 6.70 6.84
CA GLN A 23 -16.56 6.70 8.01
C GLN A 23 -16.22 5.56 8.98
N GLY A 24 -15.91 4.37 8.48
CA GLY A 24 -15.52 3.25 9.32
C GLY A 24 -14.27 3.57 10.15
N ILE A 25 -13.26 4.21 9.55
CA ILE A 25 -12.06 4.64 10.28
C ILE A 25 -12.42 5.68 11.35
N LYS A 26 -13.24 6.69 11.00
CA LYS A 26 -13.68 7.73 11.95
C LYS A 26 -14.54 7.19 13.09
N LYS A 27 -15.29 6.10 12.86
CA LYS A 27 -16.05 5.38 13.89
C LYS A 27 -15.20 4.42 14.74
N GLY A 28 -13.90 4.31 14.46
CA GLY A 28 -13.00 3.42 15.19
C GLY A 28 -13.11 1.94 14.80
N LEU A 29 -13.69 1.61 13.65
CA LEU A 29 -13.69 0.24 13.13
C LEU A 29 -12.25 -0.18 12.83
N ARG A 30 -11.78 -1.22 13.54
CA ARG A 30 -10.39 -1.71 13.43
C ARG A 30 -10.11 -2.41 12.11
N HIS A 31 -11.08 -3.18 11.59
CA HIS A 31 -10.92 -3.99 10.39
C HIS A 31 -11.98 -3.62 9.36
N GLN A 32 -11.54 -3.40 8.12
CA GLN A 32 -12.41 -3.11 6.98
C GLN A 32 -11.81 -3.75 5.72
N VAL A 33 -12.67 -4.17 4.81
CA VAL A 33 -12.26 -4.83 3.55
C VAL A 33 -12.83 -4.05 2.37
N LEU A 34 -11.95 -3.66 1.45
CA LEU A 34 -12.34 -3.14 0.13
C LEU A 34 -12.34 -4.28 -0.88
N LEU A 35 -13.53 -4.82 -1.18
CA LEU A 35 -13.69 -5.83 -2.23
C LEU A 35 -13.79 -5.11 -3.58
N GLY A 36 -12.66 -4.95 -4.27
CA GLY A 36 -12.60 -4.26 -5.56
C GLY A 36 -12.05 -5.15 -6.68
N VAL A 37 -12.75 -5.20 -7.81
CA VAL A 37 -12.30 -5.91 -9.02
C VAL A 37 -11.03 -5.30 -9.60
N THR A 38 -10.30 -6.03 -10.45
CA THR A 38 -9.13 -5.52 -11.16
C THR A 38 -9.52 -4.36 -12.07
N GLY A 39 -8.66 -3.34 -12.19
CA GLY A 39 -8.94 -2.14 -13.00
C GLY A 39 -9.88 -1.11 -12.36
N SER A 40 -10.51 -1.38 -11.22
CA SER A 40 -11.45 -0.46 -10.54
C SER A 40 -10.80 0.79 -9.90
N GLY A 41 -9.48 0.97 -10.02
CA GLY A 41 -8.78 2.13 -9.44
C GLY A 41 -8.60 2.08 -7.92
N LYS A 42 -8.34 0.89 -7.35
CA LYS A 42 -8.17 0.69 -5.90
C LYS A 42 -7.17 1.64 -5.25
N THR A 43 -6.03 1.92 -5.88
CA THR A 43 -5.04 2.87 -5.35
C THR A 43 -5.62 4.27 -5.20
N PHE A 44 -6.39 4.72 -6.20
CA PHE A 44 -7.02 6.04 -6.15
C PHE A 44 -8.11 6.10 -5.06
N THR A 45 -8.90 5.05 -4.90
CA THR A 45 -9.84 4.91 -3.78
C THR A 45 -9.14 5.04 -2.43
N ILE A 46 -8.05 4.29 -2.20
CA ILE A 46 -7.29 4.33 -0.95
C ILE A 46 -6.61 5.70 -0.75
N ALA A 47 -6.10 6.34 -1.81
CA ALA A 47 -5.54 7.68 -1.73
C ALA A 47 -6.58 8.71 -1.23
N ASN A 48 -7.81 8.66 -1.73
CA ASN A 48 -8.89 9.51 -1.21
C ASN A 48 -9.19 9.23 0.27
N VAL A 49 -9.20 7.96 0.69
CA VAL A 49 -9.40 7.60 2.10
C VAL A 49 -8.28 8.17 2.97
N ILE A 50 -7.01 8.03 2.57
CA ILE A 50 -5.84 8.60 3.27
C ILE A 50 -5.99 10.13 3.41
N ALA A 51 -6.36 10.81 2.32
CA ALA A 51 -6.59 12.24 2.31
C ALA A 51 -7.77 12.67 3.21
N ASN A 52 -8.80 11.84 3.37
CA ASN A 52 -9.94 12.17 4.22
C ASN A 52 -9.65 11.96 5.72
N VAL A 53 -8.86 10.94 6.08
CA VAL A 53 -8.61 10.58 7.48
C VAL A 53 -7.38 11.25 8.08
N GLN A 54 -6.46 11.74 7.25
CA GLN A 54 -5.31 12.54 7.68
C GLN A 54 -4.38 11.81 8.68
N ARG A 55 -4.13 10.51 8.45
CA ARG A 55 -3.28 9.67 9.32
C ARG A 55 -2.07 9.11 8.57
N PRO A 56 -0.88 9.05 9.20
CA PRO A 56 0.24 8.28 8.67
C PRO A 56 -0.21 6.85 8.34
N THR A 57 0.13 6.37 7.16
CA THR A 57 -0.41 5.12 6.61
C THR A 57 0.73 4.25 6.10
N LEU A 58 0.74 2.98 6.49
CA LEU A 58 1.63 1.95 5.96
C LEU A 58 0.85 1.11 4.94
N VAL A 59 1.36 1.02 3.71
CA VAL A 59 0.82 0.14 2.68
C VAL A 59 1.77 -1.03 2.50
N ILE A 60 1.29 -2.25 2.74
CA ILE A 60 2.06 -3.48 2.62
C ILE A 60 1.69 -4.16 1.30
N ALA A 61 2.70 -4.53 0.52
CA ALA A 61 2.54 -5.21 -0.76
C ALA A 61 3.19 -6.60 -0.71
N PRO A 62 2.67 -7.59 -1.47
CA PRO A 62 3.17 -8.97 -1.46
C PRO A 62 4.53 -9.15 -2.15
N ASN A 63 5.00 -8.18 -2.94
CA ASN A 63 6.29 -8.26 -3.64
C ASN A 63 6.86 -6.87 -3.97
N LYS A 64 8.16 -6.83 -4.31
CA LYS A 64 8.90 -5.59 -4.63
C LYS A 64 8.30 -4.86 -5.85
N THR A 65 7.87 -5.58 -6.88
CA THR A 65 7.31 -4.97 -8.10
C THR A 65 6.04 -4.18 -7.82
N LEU A 66 5.08 -4.77 -7.11
CA LEU A 66 3.84 -4.10 -6.74
C LEU A 66 4.08 -2.99 -5.71
N ALA A 67 5.04 -3.17 -4.80
CA ALA A 67 5.44 -2.11 -3.88
C ALA A 67 5.96 -0.87 -4.64
N ALA A 68 6.83 -1.06 -5.63
CA ALA A 68 7.36 0.02 -6.46
C ALA A 68 6.26 0.72 -7.29
N GLN A 69 5.32 -0.05 -7.85
CA GLN A 69 4.16 0.51 -8.56
C GLN A 69 3.31 1.40 -7.64
N LEU A 70 2.94 0.89 -6.45
CA LEU A 70 2.16 1.64 -5.48
C LEU A 70 2.88 2.90 -5.00
N TYR A 71 4.20 2.82 -4.77
CA TYR A 71 5.02 3.98 -4.44
C TYR A 71 4.94 5.05 -5.53
N SER A 72 5.13 4.68 -6.79
CA SER A 72 5.05 5.62 -7.93
C SER A 72 3.66 6.26 -8.06
N GLU A 73 2.59 5.47 -7.93
CA GLU A 73 1.21 5.97 -7.97
C GLU A 73 0.93 6.93 -6.81
N LEU A 74 1.28 6.56 -5.57
CA LEU A 74 1.07 7.40 -4.39
C LEU A 74 1.92 8.66 -4.41
N LYS A 75 3.15 8.62 -4.93
CA LYS A 75 4.00 9.81 -5.08
C LYS A 75 3.37 10.82 -6.04
N LYS A 76 2.73 10.34 -7.12
CA LYS A 76 1.96 11.19 -8.05
C LYS A 76 0.72 11.80 -7.39
N PHE A 77 0.01 11.02 -6.56
CA PHE A 77 -1.17 11.51 -5.85
C PHE A 77 -0.84 12.47 -4.70
N PHE A 78 0.31 12.33 -4.06
CA PHE A 78 0.72 13.13 -2.91
C PHE A 78 2.10 13.78 -3.11
N PRO A 79 2.28 14.64 -4.13
CA PRO A 79 3.57 15.21 -4.47
C PRO A 79 4.11 16.17 -3.40
N TYR A 80 3.23 16.65 -2.51
CA TYR A 80 3.55 17.57 -1.42
C TYR A 80 3.63 16.88 -0.05
N ASN A 81 3.65 15.53 -0.01
CA ASN A 81 3.76 14.76 1.22
C ASN A 81 4.94 13.78 1.17
N ALA A 82 5.39 13.35 2.34
CA ALA A 82 6.36 12.27 2.48
C ALA A 82 5.71 10.94 2.07
N VAL A 83 6.02 10.50 0.87
CA VAL A 83 5.72 9.16 0.36
C VAL A 83 7.08 8.49 0.21
N GLU A 84 7.27 7.42 0.98
CA GLU A 84 8.54 6.72 1.18
C GLU A 84 8.45 5.27 0.73
N TYR A 85 9.60 4.66 0.45
CA TYR A 85 9.72 3.29 -0.02
C TYR A 85 10.63 2.49 0.90
N PHE A 86 10.12 1.42 1.50
CA PHE A 86 10.86 0.59 2.45
C PHE A 86 10.76 -0.88 2.07
N VAL A 87 11.86 -1.42 1.53
CA VAL A 87 12.00 -2.83 1.14
C VAL A 87 13.39 -3.32 1.53
N SER A 88 13.60 -4.64 1.54
CA SER A 88 14.94 -5.20 1.64
C SER A 88 15.84 -4.64 0.55
N TYR A 89 16.99 -4.11 0.96
CA TYR A 89 18.04 -3.60 0.06
C TYR A 89 18.88 -4.73 -0.56
N TYR A 90 18.71 -5.97 -0.11
CA TYR A 90 19.39 -7.12 -0.69
C TYR A 90 18.72 -7.54 -2.00
N ASP A 91 19.51 -7.65 -3.06
CA ASP A 91 19.08 -8.22 -4.35
C ASP A 91 19.00 -9.75 -4.26
N TYR A 92 20.00 -10.36 -3.61
CA TYR A 92 20.05 -11.76 -3.26
C TYR A 92 20.36 -11.88 -1.76
N TYR A 93 19.62 -12.73 -1.06
CA TYR A 93 19.88 -13.04 0.34
C TYR A 93 19.86 -14.55 0.53
N GLN A 94 21.02 -15.09 0.88
CA GLN A 94 21.16 -16.47 1.29
C GLN A 94 21.13 -16.49 2.83
N PRO A 95 20.08 -17.04 3.46
CA PRO A 95 20.10 -17.22 4.90
C PRO A 95 21.17 -18.26 5.24
N GLU A 96 21.83 -18.06 6.37
CA GLU A 96 22.59 -19.12 7.02
C GLU A 96 21.66 -20.31 7.28
N ALA A 97 22.11 -21.50 6.90
CA ALA A 97 21.30 -22.70 6.99
C ALA A 97 22.17 -23.93 7.23
N TYR A 98 21.60 -24.97 7.82
CA TYR A 98 22.21 -26.28 7.91
C TYR A 98 21.26 -27.30 7.28
N ILE A 99 21.78 -28.14 6.39
CA ILE A 99 21.05 -29.18 5.65
C ILE A 99 21.47 -30.54 6.23
N PRO A 100 20.65 -31.17 7.10
CA PRO A 100 21.05 -32.40 7.80
C PRO A 100 21.25 -33.61 6.89
N GLN A 101 20.49 -33.69 5.79
CA GLN A 101 20.51 -34.83 4.87
C GLN A 101 21.86 -35.00 4.17
N THR A 102 22.59 -33.89 4.01
CA THR A 102 23.90 -33.85 3.35
C THR A 102 25.00 -33.40 4.31
N ASP A 103 24.70 -33.28 5.60
CA ASP A 103 25.59 -32.74 6.63
C ASP A 103 26.29 -31.44 6.17
N THR A 104 25.51 -30.55 5.55
CA THR A 104 26.06 -29.35 4.87
C THR A 104 25.64 -28.10 5.62
N TYR A 105 26.64 -27.34 6.08
CA TYR A 105 26.44 -26.00 6.60
C TYR A 105 26.63 -24.95 5.48
N ILE A 106 25.66 -24.07 5.36
CA ILE A 106 25.62 -22.95 4.42
C ILE A 106 25.82 -21.66 5.21
N GLN A 107 26.97 -21.03 5.02
CA GLN A 107 27.26 -19.71 5.58
C GLN A 107 26.46 -18.61 4.90
N LYS A 108 26.27 -17.51 5.63
CA LYS A 108 25.59 -16.29 5.19
C LYS A 108 26.38 -15.52 4.13
#